data_AF-A0AAN7B1H4-F1
#
_entry.id   AF-A0AAN7B1H4-F1
#
_cell.length_a   1.000
_cell.length_b   1.000
_cell.length_c   1.000
_cell.angle_alpha   90.00
_cell.angle_beta   90.00
_cell.angle_gamma   90.00
#
_symmetry.space_group_name_H-M   'P 1'
#
loop_
_entity.id
_entity.type
_entity.pdbx_description
1 polymer ?
#
loop_
_entity_poly.entity_id
_entity_poly.type
_entity_poly.pdbx_seq_one_letter_code
_entity_poly.pdbx_strand_id
1 'polypeptide(L)'
;MLAQIVVGAAILYPLQVTKSGGEHGNPTLGFHALVDGVLGFIYPSLKRYTHFPQVDLGMALSYAIFLALAATGKDPLAPLFETGTSGLSLSDRVADVVVSPVAQWALYLYLAGVIWTVIFDTIYAHQDYVDDLKAGVMGLAVLLGRKGTKPAFYVAIAVQVYLLVLAGLFAGFGIGYYVVSCGVTGLVLT
;
A
#
# COMPACT_ATOMS: atom_id res chain seq x y z
N MET A 1 -9.62 8.45 -4.92
CA MET A 1 -9.40 9.82 -5.46
C MET A 1 -7.98 10.30 -5.20
N LEU A 2 -7.45 10.29 -3.96
CA LEU A 2 -6.05 10.64 -3.67
C LEU A 2 -5.00 9.74 -4.34
N ALA A 3 -5.16 8.40 -4.32
CA ALA A 3 -4.22 7.49 -5.02
C ALA A 3 -4.17 7.75 -6.53
N GLN A 4 -5.31 7.99 -7.19
CA GLN A 4 -5.35 8.33 -8.61
C GLN A 4 -4.81 9.73 -8.93
N ILE A 5 -4.89 10.68 -7.99
CA ILE A 5 -4.20 11.98 -8.10
C ILE A 5 -2.68 11.79 -7.99
N VAL A 6 -2.21 10.89 -7.12
CA VAL A 6 -0.79 10.57 -6.93
C VAL A 6 -0.24 9.80 -8.13
N VAL A 7 -1.00 8.85 -8.72
CA VAL A 7 -0.69 8.22 -10.02
C VAL A 7 -0.64 9.26 -11.14
N GLY A 8 -1.67 10.11 -11.24
CA GLY A 8 -1.71 11.18 -12.24
C GLY A 8 -0.52 12.13 -12.10
N ALA A 9 -0.17 12.52 -10.87
CA ALA A 9 0.99 13.34 -10.58
C ALA A 9 2.30 12.61 -10.91
N ALA A 10 2.44 11.32 -10.60
CA ALA A 10 3.65 10.55 -10.87
C ALA A 10 3.84 10.16 -12.35
N ILE A 11 2.75 10.08 -13.13
CA ILE A 11 2.83 9.99 -14.60
C ILE A 11 3.24 11.33 -15.20
N LEU A 12 2.75 12.44 -14.65
CA LEU A 12 3.06 13.79 -15.13
C LEU A 12 4.41 14.32 -14.64
N TYR A 13 4.93 13.84 -13.52
CA TYR A 13 6.17 14.31 -12.90
C TYR A 13 7.42 14.05 -13.77
N PRO A 14 7.62 12.86 -14.38
CA PRO A 14 8.66 12.64 -15.39
C PRO A 14 8.55 13.57 -16.60
N LEU A 15 7.32 13.94 -17.00
CA LEU A 15 7.05 14.87 -18.10
C LEU A 15 7.31 16.33 -17.74
N GLN A 16 7.32 16.67 -16.44
CA GLN A 16 7.66 18.01 -15.95
C GLN A 16 9.18 18.17 -15.77
N VAL A 17 9.87 17.14 -15.25
CA VAL A 17 11.33 17.13 -15.07
C VAL A 17 12.07 17.20 -16.41
N THR A 18 11.60 16.48 -17.44
CA THR A 18 12.16 16.52 -18.80
C THR A 18 12.05 17.89 -19.46
N LYS A 19 11.08 18.73 -19.07
CA LYS A 19 10.94 20.11 -19.58
C LYS A 19 11.85 21.13 -18.89
N SER A 20 12.41 20.81 -17.72
CA SER A 20 13.17 21.77 -16.90
C SER A 20 14.71 21.66 -17.02
N GLY A 21 15.23 20.84 -17.93
CA GLY A 21 16.60 20.96 -18.44
C GLY A 21 17.76 20.77 -17.45
N GLY A 22 17.61 20.01 -16.35
CA GLY A 22 18.70 19.88 -15.36
C GLY A 22 18.82 18.55 -14.60
N GLU A 23 17.77 17.77 -14.42
CA GLU A 23 17.83 16.54 -13.62
C GLU A 23 17.36 15.33 -14.42
N HIS A 24 18.17 14.28 -14.47
CA HIS A 24 17.78 13.01 -15.07
C HIS A 24 16.59 12.46 -14.27
N GLY A 25 15.42 12.33 -14.90
CA GLY A 25 14.22 11.84 -14.23
C GLY A 25 14.48 10.48 -13.58
N ASN A 26 14.06 10.33 -12.32
CA ASN A 26 14.26 9.10 -11.56
C ASN A 26 13.52 7.92 -12.26
N PRO A 27 14.24 6.94 -12.84
CA PRO A 27 13.63 5.87 -13.64
C PRO A 27 12.69 4.98 -12.82
N THR A 28 12.82 4.96 -11.49
CA THR A 28 11.97 4.15 -10.61
C THR A 28 10.55 4.69 -10.51
N LEU A 29 10.33 5.99 -10.70
CA LEU A 29 9.00 6.59 -10.59
C LEU A 29 8.05 6.04 -11.66
N GLY A 30 8.56 5.86 -12.88
CA GLY A 30 7.83 5.20 -13.97
C GLY A 30 7.50 3.74 -13.66
N PHE A 31 8.44 3.03 -13.03
CA PHE A 31 8.21 1.65 -12.58
C PHE A 31 7.11 1.58 -11.51
N HIS A 32 7.16 2.44 -10.49
CA HIS A 32 6.13 2.49 -9.45
C HIS A 32 4.74 2.84 -10.00
N ALA A 33 4.66 3.81 -10.91
CA ALA A 33 3.40 4.17 -11.57
C ALA A 33 2.84 3.01 -12.41
N LEU A 34 3.70 2.24 -13.07
CA LEU A 34 3.29 1.04 -13.79
C LEU A 34 2.73 -0.03 -12.84
N VAL A 35 3.42 -0.31 -11.73
CA VAL A 35 2.97 -1.30 -10.75
C VAL A 35 1.59 -0.92 -10.18
N ASP A 36 1.41 0.33 -9.73
CA ASP A 36 0.13 0.79 -9.20
C ASP A 36 -0.98 0.77 -10.26
N GLY A 37 -0.67 1.20 -11.49
CA GLY A 37 -1.60 1.15 -12.62
C GLY A 37 -2.07 -0.27 -12.95
N VAL A 38 -1.16 -1.25 -12.91
CA VAL A 38 -1.48 -2.67 -13.11
C VAL A 38 -2.36 -3.21 -11.99
N LEU A 39 -2.04 -2.92 -10.72
CA LEU A 39 -2.88 -3.32 -9.58
C LEU A 39 -4.30 -2.73 -9.71
N GLY A 40 -4.41 -1.43 -9.98
CA GLY A 40 -5.70 -0.77 -10.19
C GLY A 40 -6.51 -1.31 -11.38
N PHE A 41 -5.83 -1.77 -12.44
CA PHE A 41 -6.48 -2.37 -13.61
C PHE A 41 -6.99 -3.79 -13.35
N ILE A 42 -6.32 -4.56 -12.49
CA ILE A 42 -6.69 -5.94 -12.15
C ILE A 42 -7.91 -5.96 -11.19
N TYR A 43 -8.01 -4.98 -10.30
CA TYR A 43 -9.06 -4.90 -9.27
C TYR A 43 -10.49 -5.19 -9.76
N PRO A 44 -11.02 -4.58 -10.85
CA PRO A 44 -12.39 -4.84 -11.30
C PRO A 44 -12.64 -6.31 -11.68
N SER A 45 -11.62 -6.99 -12.20
CA SER A 45 -11.69 -8.40 -12.56
C SER A 45 -11.73 -9.30 -11.32
N LEU A 46 -10.98 -8.96 -10.27
CA LEU A 46 -10.89 -9.78 -9.05
C LEU A 46 -12.20 -9.90 -8.28
N LYS A 47 -13.08 -8.90 -8.36
CA LYS A 47 -14.44 -8.98 -7.79
C LYS A 47 -15.28 -10.13 -8.37
N ARG A 48 -14.92 -10.62 -9.56
CA ARG A 48 -15.62 -11.71 -10.26
C ARG A 48 -14.95 -13.08 -10.10
N TYR A 49 -13.72 -13.13 -9.58
CA TYR A 49 -12.94 -14.37 -9.52
C TYR A 49 -12.39 -14.73 -8.13
N THR A 50 -12.43 -13.81 -7.16
CA THR A 50 -11.84 -14.04 -5.83
C THR A 50 -12.74 -13.52 -4.69
N HIS A 51 -12.58 -14.08 -3.50
CA HIS A 51 -13.21 -13.58 -2.27
C HIS A 51 -12.42 -12.46 -1.58
N PHE A 52 -11.27 -12.06 -2.13
CA PHE A 52 -10.38 -11.08 -1.49
C PHE A 52 -10.10 -9.84 -2.36
N PRO A 53 -11.08 -9.29 -3.12
CA PRO A 53 -10.84 -8.11 -3.95
C PRO A 53 -10.42 -6.90 -3.11
N GLN A 54 -10.76 -6.88 -1.82
CA GLN A 54 -10.37 -5.81 -0.90
C GLN A 54 -8.86 -5.77 -0.65
N VAL A 55 -8.17 -6.92 -0.72
CA VAL A 55 -6.72 -6.98 -0.54
C VAL A 55 -6.03 -6.30 -1.71
N ASP A 56 -6.46 -6.58 -2.94
CA ASP A 56 -5.91 -5.97 -4.15
C ASP A 56 -6.17 -4.47 -4.21
N LEU A 57 -7.39 -4.05 -3.86
CA LEU A 57 -7.70 -2.62 -3.70
C LEU A 57 -6.77 -1.96 -2.67
N GLY A 58 -6.53 -2.64 -1.55
CA GLY A 58 -5.62 -2.18 -0.52
C GLY A 58 -4.17 -2.08 -0.99
N MET A 59 -3.71 -3.04 -1.80
CA MET A 59 -2.38 -3.04 -2.40
C MET A 59 -2.21 -1.83 -3.31
N ALA A 60 -3.16 -1.59 -4.23
CA ALA A 60 -3.14 -0.41 -5.10
C ALA A 60 -3.15 0.90 -4.28
N LEU A 61 -4.14 1.09 -3.40
CA LEU A 61 -4.29 2.34 -2.64
C LEU A 61 -3.08 2.64 -1.74
N SER A 62 -2.47 1.62 -1.16
CA SER A 62 -1.32 1.79 -0.26
C SER A 62 0.00 1.96 -1.01
N TYR A 63 0.07 1.56 -2.29
CA TYR A 63 1.29 1.67 -3.10
C TYR A 63 1.76 3.12 -3.29
N ALA A 64 0.85 4.08 -3.10
CA ALA A 64 1.15 5.51 -3.03
C ALA A 64 2.27 5.87 -2.04
N ILE A 65 2.51 5.06 -0.99
CA ILE A 65 3.65 5.25 -0.07
C ILE A 65 4.99 5.17 -0.80
N PHE A 66 5.17 4.15 -1.64
CA PHE A 66 6.39 3.97 -2.43
C PHE A 66 6.49 5.05 -3.51
N LEU A 67 5.37 5.44 -4.11
CA LEU A 67 5.35 6.53 -5.09
C LEU A 67 5.77 7.87 -4.49
N ALA A 68 5.32 8.18 -3.26
CA ALA A 68 5.72 9.37 -2.54
C ALA A 68 7.20 9.34 -2.11
N LEU A 69 7.71 8.17 -1.71
CA LEU A 69 9.13 7.97 -1.42
C LEU A 69 10.00 8.20 -2.67
N ALA A 70 9.60 7.62 -3.81
CA ALA A 70 10.29 7.82 -5.08
C ALA A 70 10.26 9.28 -5.54
N ALA A 71 9.12 9.96 -5.39
CA ALA A 71 8.96 11.37 -5.74
C ALA A 71 9.79 12.32 -4.84
N THR A 72 10.17 11.88 -3.63
CA THR A 72 10.99 12.67 -2.69
C THR A 72 12.47 12.26 -2.70
N GLY A 73 12.89 11.40 -3.63
CA GLY A 73 14.27 10.93 -3.75
C GLY A 73 14.72 9.97 -2.65
N LYS A 74 13.77 9.40 -1.88
CA LYS A 74 14.02 8.44 -0.80
C LYS A 74 13.52 7.05 -1.17
N ASP A 75 13.64 6.71 -2.45
CA ASP A 75 13.11 5.45 -2.97
C ASP A 75 13.87 4.24 -2.38
N PRO A 76 13.20 3.34 -1.65
CA PRO A 76 13.84 2.12 -1.17
C PRO A 76 14.25 1.15 -2.29
N LEU A 77 13.66 1.25 -3.49
CA LEU A 77 13.95 0.36 -4.63
C LEU A 77 15.01 0.93 -5.59
N ALA A 78 15.47 2.18 -5.41
CA ALA A 78 16.50 2.79 -6.26
C ALA A 78 17.74 1.91 -6.50
N PRO A 79 18.29 1.19 -5.49
CA PRO A 79 19.44 0.32 -5.70
C PRO A 79 19.25 -0.76 -6.77
N LEU A 80 18.01 -1.16 -7.09
CA LEU A 80 17.70 -2.17 -8.10
C LEU A 80 17.70 -1.62 -9.54
N PHE A 81 17.65 -0.30 -9.71
CA PHE A 81 17.52 0.35 -11.02
C PHE A 81 18.68 1.28 -11.37
N GLU A 82 19.51 1.67 -10.40
CA GLU A 82 20.69 2.48 -10.66
C GLU A 82 21.75 1.72 -11.48
N THR A 83 22.08 2.26 -12.65
CA THR A 83 23.08 1.70 -13.58
C THR A 83 24.53 1.87 -13.07
N GLY A 84 24.74 2.70 -12.04
CA GLY A 84 26.04 2.99 -11.44
C GLY A 84 26.58 1.90 -10.49
N THR A 85 25.75 0.94 -10.09
CA THR A 85 26.16 -0.22 -9.26
C THR A 85 26.78 -1.34 -10.09
N SER A 86 27.43 -1.02 -11.21
CA SER A 86 27.89 -1.93 -12.27
C SER A 86 28.93 -2.98 -11.84
N GLY A 87 29.28 -3.03 -10.55
CA GLY A 87 30.12 -4.08 -9.93
C GLY A 87 29.45 -4.92 -8.84
N LEU A 88 28.19 -4.65 -8.46
CA LEU A 88 27.46 -5.40 -7.42
C LEU A 88 26.58 -6.50 -8.03
N SER A 89 26.56 -7.66 -7.39
CA SER A 89 25.63 -8.75 -7.73
C SER A 89 24.19 -8.32 -7.45
N LEU A 90 23.21 -8.93 -8.15
CA LEU A 90 21.79 -8.71 -7.85
C LEU A 90 21.46 -9.04 -6.38
N SER A 91 22.13 -10.03 -5.79
CA SER A 91 21.99 -10.38 -4.38
C SER A 91 22.33 -9.23 -3.45
N ASP A 92 23.38 -8.48 -3.76
CA ASP A 92 23.88 -7.40 -2.92
C ASP A 92 22.93 -6.21 -3.00
N ARG A 93 22.43 -5.91 -4.21
CA ARG A 93 21.42 -4.87 -4.43
C ARG A 93 20.11 -5.18 -3.70
N VAL A 94 19.69 -6.45 -3.69
CA VAL A 94 18.52 -6.89 -2.92
C VAL A 94 18.78 -6.77 -1.42
N ALA A 95 19.98 -7.11 -0.95
CA ALA A 95 20.35 -6.96 0.45
C ALA A 95 20.27 -5.49 0.90
N ASP A 96 20.75 -4.54 0.08
CA ASP A 96 20.67 -3.11 0.35
C ASP A 96 19.21 -2.65 0.51
N VAL A 97 18.31 -3.12 -0.35
CA VAL A 97 16.86 -2.83 -0.23
C VAL A 97 16.30 -3.40 1.06
N VAL A 98 16.57 -4.67 1.38
CA VAL A 98 15.99 -5.36 2.54
C VAL A 98 16.48 -4.76 3.87
N VAL A 99 17.74 -4.36 3.93
CA VAL A 99 18.36 -3.80 5.14
C VAL A 99 18.02 -2.32 5.32
N SER A 100 17.62 -1.62 4.25
CA SER A 100 17.26 -0.19 4.31
C SER A 100 16.16 0.07 5.35
N PRO A 101 16.42 0.94 6.35
CA PRO A 101 15.40 1.35 7.31
C PRO A 101 14.17 1.95 6.62
N VAL A 102 14.38 2.69 5.53
CA VAL A 102 13.31 3.27 4.71
C VAL A 102 12.42 2.20 4.10
N ALA A 103 13.02 1.14 3.53
CA ALA A 103 12.26 0.03 2.98
C ALA A 103 11.42 -0.68 4.05
N GLN A 104 12.00 -0.89 5.24
CA GLN A 104 11.36 -1.61 6.34
C GLN A 104 10.14 -0.88 6.88
N TRP A 105 10.27 0.40 7.27
CA TRP A 105 9.11 1.13 7.77
C TRP A 105 8.07 1.39 6.68
N ALA A 106 8.50 1.59 5.43
CA ALA A 106 7.57 1.78 4.30
C ALA A 106 6.75 0.52 4.05
N LEU A 107 7.37 -0.66 4.11
CA LEU A 107 6.69 -1.95 4.00
C LEU A 107 5.66 -2.14 5.13
N TYR A 108 6.02 -1.83 6.37
CA TYR A 108 5.08 -1.94 7.49
C TYR A 108 3.88 -0.98 7.36
N LEU A 109 4.11 0.27 6.95
CA LEU A 109 3.03 1.23 6.65
C LEU A 109 2.17 0.77 5.47
N TYR A 110 2.79 0.24 4.43
CA TYR A 110 2.10 -0.31 3.27
C TYR A 110 1.15 -1.43 3.68
N LEU A 111 1.64 -2.43 4.42
CA LEU A 111 0.81 -3.53 4.90
C LEU A 111 -0.30 -3.07 5.87
N ALA A 112 0.00 -2.11 6.74
CA ALA A 112 -1.01 -1.51 7.61
C ALA A 112 -2.11 -0.78 6.82
N GLY A 113 -1.77 -0.12 5.71
CA GLY A 113 -2.71 0.51 4.78
C GLY A 113 -3.55 -0.49 3.98
N VAL A 114 -2.96 -1.62 3.58
CA VAL A 114 -3.68 -2.73 2.94
C VAL A 114 -4.74 -3.26 3.90
N ILE A 115 -4.37 -3.53 5.16
CA ILE A 115 -5.30 -4.02 6.19
C ILE A 115 -6.40 -2.99 6.47
N TRP A 116 -6.07 -1.70 6.55
CA TRP A 116 -7.07 -0.64 6.68
C TRP A 116 -8.13 -0.74 5.57
N THR A 117 -7.67 -0.90 4.34
CA THR A 117 -8.53 -1.03 3.16
C THR A 117 -9.39 -2.26 3.21
N VAL A 118 -8.82 -3.40 3.59
CA VAL A 118 -9.58 -4.63 3.81
C VAL A 118 -10.71 -4.42 4.82
N ILE A 119 -10.43 -3.75 5.95
CA ILE A 119 -11.43 -3.49 6.99
C ILE A 119 -12.54 -2.58 6.46
N PHE A 120 -12.21 -1.36 6.00
CA PHE A 120 -13.27 -0.40 5.63
C PHE A 120 -14.04 -0.86 4.39
N ASP A 121 -13.38 -1.43 3.37
CA ASP A 121 -14.06 -1.89 2.16
C ASP A 121 -14.97 -3.09 2.46
N THR A 122 -14.58 -3.95 3.41
CA THR A 122 -15.45 -5.03 3.88
C THR A 122 -16.66 -4.50 4.68
N ILE A 123 -16.53 -3.40 5.42
CA ILE A 123 -17.69 -2.73 6.07
C ILE A 123 -18.67 -2.24 5.02
N TYR A 124 -18.20 -1.57 3.97
CA TYR A 124 -19.06 -1.11 2.88
C TYR A 124 -19.69 -2.27 2.11
N ALA A 125 -18.96 -3.36 1.86
CA ALA A 125 -19.51 -4.56 1.22
C ALA A 125 -20.63 -5.25 2.05
N HIS A 126 -20.71 -5.01 3.37
CA HIS A 126 -21.87 -5.48 4.16
C HIS A 126 -23.13 -4.64 3.91
N GLN A 127 -23.00 -3.41 3.44
CA GLN A 127 -24.13 -2.54 3.07
C GLN A 127 -24.74 -3.00 1.74
N ASP A 128 -23.89 -3.38 0.79
CA ASP A 128 -24.30 -3.84 -0.54
C ASP A 128 -24.55 -5.36 -0.62
N TYR A 129 -24.44 -6.06 0.52
CA TYR A 129 -24.46 -7.52 0.61
C TYR A 129 -25.59 -8.21 -0.17
N VAL A 130 -26.82 -7.68 -0.07
CA VAL A 130 -27.99 -8.29 -0.73
C VAL A 130 -27.90 -8.15 -2.25
N ASP A 131 -27.37 -7.03 -2.74
CA ASP A 131 -27.27 -6.76 -4.16
C ASP A 131 -26.03 -7.42 -4.77
N ASP A 132 -24.91 -7.48 -4.04
CA ASP A 132 -23.72 -8.25 -4.40
C ASP A 132 -24.03 -9.74 -4.56
N LEU A 133 -24.84 -10.31 -3.66
CA LEU A 133 -25.30 -11.70 -3.79
C LEU A 133 -26.13 -11.93 -5.05
N LYS A 134 -27.05 -11.01 -5.39
CA LYS A 134 -27.86 -11.11 -6.62
C LYS A 134 -27.00 -11.00 -7.88
N ALA A 135 -25.95 -10.18 -7.83
CA ALA A 135 -25.01 -9.97 -8.92
C ALA A 135 -23.93 -11.06 -9.02
N GLY A 136 -23.90 -12.04 -8.09
CA GLY A 136 -22.89 -13.09 -8.04
C GLY A 136 -21.48 -12.58 -7.71
N VAL A 137 -21.38 -11.43 -7.04
CA VAL A 137 -20.12 -10.81 -6.65
C VAL A 137 -19.53 -11.56 -5.45
N MET A 138 -18.25 -11.89 -5.54
CA MET A 138 -17.51 -12.52 -4.45
C MET A 138 -16.83 -11.46 -3.58
N GLY A 139 -16.69 -11.72 -2.29
CA GLY A 139 -15.97 -10.83 -1.39
C GLY A 139 -15.89 -11.33 0.04
N LEU A 140 -15.02 -10.71 0.84
CA LEU A 140 -14.78 -11.09 2.23
C LEU A 140 -16.05 -10.99 3.09
N ALA A 141 -16.93 -10.03 2.82
CA ALA A 141 -18.24 -9.93 3.47
C ALA A 141 -19.14 -11.15 3.21
N VAL A 142 -19.11 -11.69 1.99
CA VAL A 142 -19.84 -12.91 1.61
C VAL A 142 -19.19 -14.14 2.25
N LEU A 143 -17.86 -14.21 2.25
CA LEU A 143 -17.11 -15.34 2.79
C LEU A 143 -17.24 -15.48 4.32
N LEU A 144 -17.08 -14.37 5.05
CA LEU A 144 -17.13 -14.37 6.52
C LEU A 144 -18.55 -14.28 7.07
N GLY A 145 -19.47 -13.66 6.31
CA GLY A 145 -20.83 -13.36 6.74
C GLY A 145 -20.87 -12.45 7.99
N ARG A 146 -22.08 -12.08 8.43
CA ARG A 146 -22.26 -11.14 9.56
C ARG A 146 -21.63 -11.61 10.88
N LYS A 147 -21.52 -12.92 11.11
CA LYS A 147 -20.99 -13.49 12.37
C LYS A 147 -19.46 -13.61 12.36
N GLY A 148 -18.85 -13.92 11.21
CA GLY A 148 -17.39 -14.11 11.10
C GLY A 148 -16.62 -12.80 10.91
N THR A 149 -17.25 -11.75 10.40
CA THR A 149 -16.57 -10.47 10.11
C THR A 149 -15.99 -9.79 11.35
N LYS A 150 -16.76 -9.69 12.44
CA LYS A 150 -16.31 -9.03 13.67
C LYS A 150 -15.03 -9.65 14.28
N PRO A 151 -14.97 -10.98 14.55
CA PRO A 151 -13.75 -11.58 15.08
C PRO A 151 -12.56 -11.45 14.12
N ALA A 152 -12.79 -11.58 12.81
CA ALA A 152 -11.73 -11.37 11.82
C ALA A 152 -11.18 -9.94 11.86
N PHE A 153 -12.04 -8.94 12.06
CA PHE A 153 -11.60 -7.54 12.19
C PHE A 153 -10.81 -7.28 13.46
N TYR A 154 -11.18 -7.86 14.60
CA TYR A 154 -10.36 -7.70 15.82
C TYR A 154 -8.94 -8.22 15.60
N VAL A 155 -8.79 -9.37 14.93
CA VAL A 155 -7.47 -9.90 14.55
C VAL A 155 -6.76 -8.98 13.56
N ALA A 156 -7.45 -8.54 12.50
CA ALA A 156 -6.88 -7.66 11.49
C ALA A 156 -6.40 -6.31 12.09
N ILE A 157 -7.21 -5.70 12.95
CA ILE A 157 -6.86 -4.45 13.64
C ILE A 157 -5.69 -4.65 14.59
N ALA A 158 -5.64 -5.76 15.34
CA ALA A 158 -4.48 -6.06 16.19
C ALA A 158 -3.18 -6.20 15.38
N VAL A 159 -3.24 -6.90 14.24
CA VAL A 159 -2.10 -7.02 13.31
C VAL A 159 -1.74 -5.65 12.71
N GLN A 160 -2.73 -4.84 12.34
CA GLN A 160 -2.52 -3.50 11.83
C GLN A 160 -1.80 -2.62 12.84
N VAL A 161 -2.25 -2.60 14.10
CA VAL A 161 -1.61 -1.84 15.19
C VAL A 161 -0.17 -2.31 15.41
N TYR A 162 0.07 -3.62 15.38
CA TYR A 162 1.43 -4.17 15.48
C TYR A 162 2.33 -3.66 14.34
N LEU A 163 1.85 -3.66 13.10
CA LEU A 163 2.59 -3.12 11.95
C LEU A 163 2.84 -1.61 12.06
N LEU A 164 1.88 -0.84 12.55
CA LEU A 164 2.06 0.60 12.81
C LEU A 164 3.11 0.84 13.89
N VAL A 165 3.13 0.03 14.96
CA VAL A 165 4.18 0.10 15.98
C VAL A 165 5.55 -0.17 15.37
N LEU A 166 5.69 -1.24 14.58
CA LEU A 166 6.94 -1.55 13.89
C LEU A 166 7.37 -0.42 12.94
N ALA A 167 6.45 0.13 12.14
CA ALA A 167 6.73 1.26 11.28
C ALA A 167 7.30 2.45 12.07
N GLY A 168 6.65 2.82 13.19
CA GLY A 168 7.13 3.91 14.06
C GLY A 168 8.50 3.64 14.66
N LEU A 169 8.77 2.39 15.09
CA LEU A 169 10.06 2.01 15.68
C LEU A 169 11.20 2.11 14.66
N PHE A 170 11.00 1.56 13.47
CA PHE A 170 12.02 1.60 12.40
C PHE A 170 12.18 2.99 11.76
N ALA A 171 11.14 3.82 11.77
CA ALA A 171 11.21 5.20 11.32
C ALA A 171 11.74 6.18 12.38
N GLY A 172 11.85 5.75 13.65
CA GLY A 172 12.26 6.60 14.76
C GLY A 172 11.23 7.70 15.10
N PHE A 173 9.92 7.41 14.95
CA PHE A 173 8.87 8.39 15.22
C PHE A 173 8.65 8.62 16.72
N GLY A 174 8.23 9.84 17.07
CA GLY A 174 7.96 10.23 18.45
C GLY A 174 6.57 9.80 18.95
N ILE A 175 6.31 10.04 20.24
CA ILE A 175 5.07 9.63 20.93
C ILE A 175 3.78 10.08 20.22
N GLY A 176 3.79 11.26 19.57
CA GLY A 176 2.63 11.77 18.84
C GLY A 176 2.14 10.84 17.72
N TYR A 177 3.06 10.17 17.02
CA TYR A 177 2.72 9.17 16.01
C TYR A 177 1.97 7.99 16.64
N TYR A 178 2.48 7.44 17.74
CA TYR A 178 1.86 6.28 18.38
C TYR A 178 0.48 6.60 18.96
N VAL A 179 0.32 7.77 19.57
CA VAL A 179 -0.98 8.21 20.11
C VAL A 179 -2.01 8.33 18.98
N VAL A 180 -1.64 8.96 17.86
CA VAL A 180 -2.57 9.18 16.75
C VAL A 180 -2.81 7.90 15.96
N SER A 181 -1.76 7.24 15.48
CA SER A 181 -1.89 6.11 14.55
C SER A 181 -2.23 4.79 15.25
N CYS A 182 -1.62 4.50 16.41
CA CYS A 182 -1.86 3.25 17.13
C CYS A 182 -3.02 3.39 18.12
N GLY A 183 -3.09 4.52 18.85
CA GLY A 183 -4.11 4.77 19.86
C GLY A 183 -5.52 4.87 19.27
N VAL A 184 -5.71 5.66 18.21
CA VAL A 184 -7.03 5.80 17.55
C VAL A 184 -7.47 4.46 16.96
N THR A 185 -6.58 3.73 16.29
CA THR A 185 -6.89 2.41 15.72
C THR A 185 -7.19 1.37 16.82
N GLY A 186 -6.47 1.43 17.94
CA GLY A 186 -6.68 0.55 19.10
C GLY A 186 -8.04 0.78 19.79
N LEU A 187 -8.56 2.01 19.80
CA LEU A 187 -9.90 2.30 20.32
C LEU A 187 -11.01 1.62 19.51
N VAL A 188 -10.77 1.27 18.24
CA VAL A 188 -11.73 0.52 17.43
C VAL A 188 -11.90 -0.93 17.93
N LEU A 189 -10.97 -1.42 18.77
CA LEU A 189 -11.05 -2.75 19.38
C LEU A 189 -11.97 -2.81 20.62
N THR A 190 -12.39 -1.68 21.18
CA THR A 190 -13.26 -1.60 22.37
C THR A 190 -14.72 -1.42 21.99
#